data_AF-S4XUU0-F1
#
_entry.id   AF-S4XUU0-F1
#
_cell.length_a   1.000
_cell.length_b   1.000
_cell.length_c   1.000
_cell.angle_alpha   90.00
_cell.angle_beta   90.00
_cell.angle_gamma   90.00
#
_symmetry.space_group_name_H-M   'P 1'
#
loop_
_entity.id
_entity.type
_entity.pdbx_description
1 polymer ?
#
loop_
_entity_poly.entity_id
_entity_poly.type
_entity_poly.pdbx_seq_one_letter_code
_entity_poly.pdbx_strand_id
1 'polypeptide(L)'
;MTSKLPNLWPEDLGAAPADELPVVILREQATMLGERTKNLVEAEVRTEPTTELARRSINIRLDRDIPPWERPGTNITFEPEMVHHFVLKAPAISDYRYGLFGVYQPASIYPVAILFEQQTYLAGSKEEFIEHLREIFSAEITRKIVSALIAQRAV
;
A
#
# COMPACT_ATOMS: atom_id res chain seq x y z
N MET A 1 12.67 -35.00 -36.59
CA MET A 1 11.35 -34.96 -35.93
C MET A 1 11.50 -34.10 -34.69
N THR A 2 11.15 -32.81 -34.78
CA THR A 2 11.40 -31.82 -33.72
C THR A 2 10.36 -32.01 -32.62
N SER A 3 10.67 -32.75 -31.55
CA SER A 3 9.77 -32.87 -30.41
C SER A 3 9.77 -31.55 -29.64
N LYS A 4 8.74 -30.73 -29.86
CA LYS A 4 8.51 -29.50 -29.11
C LYS A 4 8.19 -29.89 -27.67
N LEU A 5 8.99 -29.42 -26.72
CA LEU A 5 8.78 -29.63 -25.29
C LEU A 5 7.33 -29.21 -24.93
N PRO A 6 6.54 -30.04 -24.23
CA PRO A 6 5.18 -29.69 -23.87
C PRO A 6 5.16 -28.51 -22.89
N ASN A 7 4.07 -27.74 -22.91
CA ASN A 7 3.83 -26.70 -21.92
C ASN A 7 3.63 -27.37 -20.55
N LEU A 8 4.43 -26.96 -19.55
CA LEU A 8 4.42 -27.53 -18.20
C LEU A 8 3.66 -26.65 -17.18
N TRP A 9 3.16 -25.49 -17.61
CA TRP A 9 2.44 -24.57 -16.74
C TRP A 9 0.97 -25.01 -16.56
N PRO A 10 0.43 -24.95 -15.33
CA PRO A 10 -0.99 -25.20 -15.07
C PRO A 10 -1.91 -24.26 -15.88
N GLU A 11 -3.03 -24.80 -16.38
CA GLU A 11 -3.98 -24.06 -17.24
C GLU A 11 -4.81 -23.01 -16.47
N ASP A 12 -4.82 -23.08 -15.13
CA ASP A 12 -5.54 -22.17 -14.24
C ASP A 12 -4.75 -20.89 -13.88
N LEU A 13 -3.50 -20.78 -14.36
CA LEU A 13 -2.68 -19.56 -14.24
C LEU A 13 -3.26 -18.44 -15.12
N GLY A 14 -4.17 -17.66 -14.56
CA GLY A 14 -4.79 -16.52 -15.25
C GLY A 14 -6.22 -16.19 -14.79
N ALA A 15 -6.80 -16.96 -13.87
CA ALA A 15 -8.04 -16.57 -13.22
C ALA A 15 -7.81 -15.24 -12.47
N ALA A 16 -8.49 -14.18 -12.92
CA ALA A 16 -8.47 -12.91 -12.21
C ALA A 16 -9.00 -13.16 -10.79
N PRO A 17 -8.30 -12.69 -9.75
CA PRO A 17 -8.79 -12.85 -8.40
C PRO A 17 -10.15 -12.17 -8.24
N ALA A 18 -11.03 -12.79 -7.45
CA ALA A 18 -12.36 -12.26 -7.17
C ALA A 18 -12.30 -10.89 -6.45
N ASP A 19 -11.23 -10.65 -5.70
CA ASP A 19 -10.98 -9.39 -4.99
C ASP A 19 -10.03 -8.48 -5.78
N GLU A 20 -10.30 -7.18 -5.69
CA GLU A 20 -9.47 -6.15 -6.29
C GLU A 20 -8.16 -5.98 -5.52
N LEU A 21 -7.05 -5.93 -6.26
CA LEU A 21 -5.70 -5.85 -5.69
C LEU A 21 -5.48 -4.53 -4.93
N PRO A 22 -4.87 -4.56 -3.73
CA PRO A 22 -4.57 -3.35 -2.95
C PRO A 22 -3.83 -2.27 -3.76
N VAL A 23 -2.85 -2.67 -4.58
CA VAL A 23 -2.10 -1.74 -5.44
C VAL A 23 -2.98 -1.02 -6.47
N VAL A 24 -4.04 -1.65 -6.96
CA VAL A 24 -4.99 -1.03 -7.92
C VAL A 24 -5.77 0.05 -7.21
N ILE A 25 -6.35 -0.27 -6.04
CA ILE A 25 -7.08 0.69 -5.19
C ILE A 25 -6.19 1.90 -4.87
N LEU A 26 -4.94 1.67 -4.44
CA LEU A 26 -4.01 2.76 -4.13
C LEU A 26 -3.74 3.66 -5.33
N ARG A 27 -3.58 3.10 -6.54
CA ARG A 27 -3.34 3.87 -7.76
C ARG A 27 -4.56 4.70 -8.16
N GLU A 28 -5.76 4.16 -8.01
CA GLU A 28 -6.99 4.91 -8.25
C GLU A 28 -7.11 6.09 -7.27
N GLN A 29 -6.85 5.87 -5.98
CA GLN A 29 -6.86 6.95 -4.98
C GLN A 29 -5.80 8.02 -5.27
N ALA A 30 -4.65 7.63 -5.79
CA ALA A 30 -3.62 8.57 -6.22
C ALA A 30 -4.11 9.48 -7.37
N THR A 31 -4.80 8.92 -8.36
CA THR A 31 -5.44 9.68 -9.45
C THR A 31 -6.49 10.64 -8.91
N MET A 32 -7.38 10.16 -8.02
CA MET A 32 -8.43 10.98 -7.42
C MET A 32 -7.87 12.17 -6.62
N LEU A 33 -6.72 12.01 -5.96
CA LEU A 33 -6.05 13.13 -5.27
C LEU A 33 -5.58 14.20 -6.26
N GLY A 34 -4.99 13.80 -7.39
CA GLY A 34 -4.58 14.71 -8.46
C GLY A 34 -5.77 15.52 -8.97
N GLU A 35 -6.87 14.85 -9.32
CA GLU A 35 -8.09 15.51 -9.79
C GLU A 35 -8.66 16.49 -8.75
N ARG A 36 -8.76 16.06 -7.49
CA ARG A 36 -9.31 16.87 -6.39
C ARG A 36 -8.47 18.10 -6.10
N THR A 37 -7.16 18.01 -6.25
CA THR A 37 -6.24 19.13 -6.05
C THR A 37 -5.93 19.89 -7.33
N LYS A 38 -6.58 19.58 -8.46
CA LYS A 38 -6.28 20.18 -9.77
C LYS A 38 -4.79 20.04 -10.16
N ASN A 39 -4.22 18.87 -9.86
CA ASN A 39 -2.80 18.53 -10.04
C ASN A 39 -1.85 19.54 -9.37
N LEU A 40 -2.30 20.15 -8.25
CA LEU A 40 -1.40 20.88 -7.37
C LEU A 40 -0.53 19.91 -6.57
N VAL A 41 -1.12 18.78 -6.17
CA VAL A 41 -0.44 17.65 -5.53
C VAL A 41 -0.80 16.39 -6.31
N GLU A 42 0.21 15.63 -6.71
CA GLU A 42 0.05 14.33 -7.36
C GLU A 42 0.44 13.23 -6.38
N ALA A 43 -0.02 12.01 -6.62
CA ALA A 43 0.43 10.85 -5.87
C ALA A 43 0.93 9.75 -6.82
N GLU A 44 1.93 8.99 -6.35
CA GLU A 44 2.49 7.82 -7.02
C GLU A 44 2.47 6.64 -6.05
N VAL A 45 2.17 5.45 -6.55
CA VAL A 45 2.35 4.19 -5.81
C VAL A 45 3.59 3.49 -6.31
N ARG A 46 4.59 3.37 -5.44
CA ARG A 46 5.84 2.64 -5.73
C ARG A 46 5.83 1.27 -5.11
N THR A 47 6.08 0.24 -5.90
CA THR A 47 6.15 -1.14 -5.42
C THR A 47 7.60 -1.59 -5.41
N GLU A 48 8.02 -2.15 -4.27
CA GLU A 48 9.36 -2.68 -4.09
C GLU A 48 9.29 -4.06 -3.41
N PRO A 49 10.22 -4.99 -3.69
CA PRO A 49 10.32 -6.23 -2.93
C PRO A 49 10.57 -5.92 -1.46
N THR A 50 9.89 -6.64 -0.56
CA THR A 50 10.15 -6.46 0.87
C THR A 50 11.49 -7.05 1.24
N THR A 51 12.33 -6.23 1.87
CA THR A 51 13.62 -6.69 2.43
C THR A 51 13.40 -7.44 3.73
N GLU A 52 14.37 -8.28 4.10
CA GLU A 52 14.31 -9.02 5.38
C GLU A 52 14.22 -8.09 6.60
N LEU A 53 14.93 -6.96 6.57
CA LEU A 53 14.85 -5.95 7.63
C LEU A 53 13.45 -5.35 7.73
N ALA A 54 12.80 -5.10 6.59
CA ALA A 54 11.44 -4.57 6.55
C ALA A 54 10.41 -5.61 7.05
N ARG A 55 10.55 -6.88 6.65
CA ARG A 55 9.73 -8.00 7.15
C ARG A 55 9.82 -8.14 8.67
N ARG A 56 11.04 -8.13 9.21
CA ARG A 56 11.24 -8.22 10.67
C ARG A 56 10.64 -7.01 11.38
N SER A 57 10.83 -5.82 10.81
CA SER A 57 10.36 -4.56 11.37
C SER A 57 8.83 -4.46 11.43
N ILE A 58 8.12 -4.99 10.43
CA ILE A 58 6.65 -4.96 10.43
C ILE A 58 6.08 -5.98 11.41
N ASN A 59 6.67 -7.18 11.52
CA ASN A 59 6.22 -8.18 12.50
C ASN A 59 6.35 -7.70 13.94
N ILE A 60 7.48 -7.06 14.30
CA ILE A 60 7.66 -6.45 15.63
C ILE A 60 6.57 -5.41 15.93
N ARG A 61 6.21 -4.60 14.93
CA ARG A 61 5.17 -3.58 15.09
C ARG A 61 3.79 -4.21 15.21
N LEU A 62 3.48 -5.22 14.39
CA LEU A 62 2.24 -5.98 14.50
C LEU A 62 2.11 -6.63 15.89
N ASP A 63 3.19 -7.21 16.44
CA ASP A 63 3.20 -7.79 17.80
C ASP A 63 2.93 -6.77 18.90
N ARG A 64 3.32 -5.51 18.68
CA ARG A 64 3.09 -4.41 19.61
C ARG A 64 1.69 -3.82 19.48
N ASP A 65 1.23 -3.62 18.25
CA ASP A 65 0.03 -2.84 17.95
C ASP A 65 -1.24 -3.72 17.86
N ILE A 66 -1.09 -4.99 17.48
CA ILE A 66 -2.20 -5.91 17.19
C ILE A 66 -1.95 -7.27 17.87
N PRO A 67 -2.66 -7.56 18.97
CA PRO A 67 -2.51 -8.83 19.69
C PRO A 67 -2.73 -10.05 18.79
N PRO A 68 -2.08 -11.19 19.05
CA PRO A 68 -2.17 -12.36 18.17
C PRO A 68 -3.59 -12.85 17.88
N TRP A 69 -4.52 -12.75 18.85
CA TRP A 69 -5.91 -13.19 18.71
C TRP A 69 -6.80 -12.20 17.92
N GLU A 70 -6.33 -10.99 17.64
CA GLU A 70 -7.01 -9.99 16.80
C GLU A 70 -6.53 -10.04 15.34
N ARG A 71 -5.61 -10.95 15.00
CA ARG A 71 -5.07 -11.09 13.64
C ARG A 71 -6.01 -11.94 12.78
N PRO A 72 -6.51 -11.40 11.65
CA PRO A 72 -7.26 -12.19 10.69
C PRO A 72 -6.39 -13.34 10.16
N GLY A 73 -6.84 -14.58 10.40
CA GLY A 73 -6.34 -15.76 9.72
C GLY A 73 -4.97 -16.32 10.14
N THR A 74 -4.29 -15.82 11.17
CA THR A 74 -2.92 -16.30 11.47
C THR A 74 -2.55 -16.36 12.97
N ASN A 75 -2.30 -17.58 13.46
CA ASN A 75 -1.37 -17.87 14.57
C ASN A 75 0.10 -17.86 14.07
N ILE A 76 0.38 -17.19 12.94
CA ILE A 76 1.61 -17.31 12.16
C ILE A 76 2.17 -15.93 11.83
N THR A 77 3.49 -15.87 11.65
CA THR A 77 4.25 -14.68 11.26
C THR A 77 3.73 -14.09 9.94
N PHE A 78 3.66 -12.76 9.86
CA PHE A 78 3.24 -12.04 8.66
C PHE A 78 4.43 -11.94 7.69
N GLU A 79 4.33 -12.54 6.50
CA GLU A 79 5.43 -12.66 5.54
C GLU A 79 5.17 -11.83 4.28
N PRO A 80 5.37 -10.50 4.32
CA PRO A 80 5.17 -9.66 3.14
C PRO A 80 6.27 -9.89 2.10
N GLU A 81 5.86 -10.02 0.85
CA GLU A 81 6.78 -10.16 -0.29
C GLU A 81 7.02 -8.84 -0.99
N MET A 82 6.05 -7.93 -0.95
CA MET A 82 6.14 -6.62 -1.56
C MET A 82 5.63 -5.53 -0.62
N VAL A 83 6.18 -4.33 -0.81
CA VAL A 83 5.72 -3.12 -0.15
C VAL A 83 5.29 -2.09 -1.19
N HIS A 84 4.13 -1.49 -0.99
CA HIS A 84 3.59 -0.39 -1.78
C HIS A 84 3.70 0.91 -0.99
N HIS A 85 4.55 1.82 -1.44
CA HIS A 85 4.68 3.15 -0.86
C HIS A 85 3.73 4.11 -1.55
N PHE A 86 2.86 4.76 -0.77
CA PHE A 86 2.03 5.86 -1.26
C PHE A 86 2.78 7.17 -1.11
N VAL A 87 3.19 7.78 -2.22
CA VAL A 87 4.09 8.92 -2.26
C VAL A 87 3.36 10.14 -2.81
N LEU A 88 3.33 11.22 -2.03
CA LEU A 88 2.87 12.53 -2.48
C LEU A 88 3.99 13.27 -3.20
N LYS A 89 3.65 13.95 -4.29
CA LYS A 89 4.54 14.76 -5.10
C LYS A 89 4.01 16.17 -5.25
N ALA A 90 4.91 17.13 -5.21
CA ALA A 90 4.65 18.51 -5.61
C ALA A 90 5.46 18.84 -6.87
N PRO A 91 4.87 18.77 -8.08
CA PRO A 91 5.59 18.98 -9.34
C PRO A 91 6.29 20.34 -9.44
N ALA A 92 5.76 21.36 -8.75
CA ALA A 92 6.26 22.73 -8.81
C ALA A 92 7.52 22.98 -7.97
N ILE A 93 7.93 22.04 -7.11
CA ILE A 93 8.99 22.26 -6.11
C ILE A 93 9.95 21.09 -6.14
N SER A 94 10.95 21.19 -7.02
CA SER A 94 12.18 20.37 -7.01
C SER A 94 11.99 18.84 -6.85
N ASP A 95 11.03 18.22 -7.56
CA ASP A 95 10.71 16.78 -7.46
C ASP A 95 10.55 16.29 -6.00
N TYR A 96 10.03 17.16 -5.11
CA TYR A 96 9.85 16.78 -3.70
C TYR A 96 8.86 15.62 -3.58
N ARG A 97 9.27 14.59 -2.83
CA ARG A 97 8.54 13.35 -2.60
C ARG A 97 8.36 13.13 -1.11
N TYR A 98 7.11 12.95 -0.70
CA TYR A 98 6.75 12.62 0.68
C TYR A 98 6.09 11.24 0.73
N GLY A 99 6.73 10.27 1.38
CA GLY A 99 6.12 8.96 1.63
C GLY A 99 5.07 9.06 2.73
N LEU A 100 3.79 8.98 2.37
CA LEU A 100 2.68 9.15 3.31
C LEU A 100 2.50 7.91 4.20
N PHE A 101 2.45 6.73 3.59
CA PHE A 101 2.38 5.44 4.28
C PHE A 101 2.93 4.33 3.38
N GLY A 102 3.16 3.16 3.98
CA GLY A 102 3.53 1.93 3.26
C GLY A 102 2.50 0.82 3.50
N VAL A 103 2.20 0.04 2.47
CA VAL A 103 1.35 -1.15 2.55
C VAL A 103 2.20 -2.38 2.27
N TYR A 104 2.31 -3.27 3.24
CA TYR A 104 3.02 -4.53 3.15
C TYR A 104 2.04 -5.61 2.72
N GLN A 105 2.33 -6.25 1.58
CA GLN A 105 1.48 -7.28 0.98
C GLN A 105 2.26 -8.61 0.89
N PRO A 106 1.67 -9.73 1.36
CA PRO A 106 2.19 -11.08 1.10
C PRO A 106 1.99 -11.50 -0.37
N ALA A 107 2.33 -12.75 -0.69
CA ALA A 107 1.98 -13.34 -1.99
C ALA A 107 0.45 -13.41 -2.23
N SER A 108 -0.33 -13.50 -1.15
CA SER A 108 -1.78 -13.39 -1.20
C SER A 108 -2.24 -11.93 -1.28
N ILE A 109 -3.50 -11.71 -1.67
CA ILE A 109 -4.07 -10.36 -1.83
C ILE A 109 -4.33 -9.71 -0.47
N TYR A 110 -4.88 -10.48 0.46
CA TYR A 110 -5.12 -10.12 1.85
C TYR A 110 -4.63 -11.27 2.77
N PRO A 111 -4.35 -11.01 4.06
CA PRO A 111 -4.36 -9.70 4.71
C PRO A 111 -3.19 -8.80 4.27
N VAL A 112 -3.36 -7.48 4.40
CA VAL A 112 -2.27 -6.49 4.20
C VAL A 112 -2.04 -5.68 5.46
N ALA A 113 -0.79 -5.31 5.72
CA ALA A 113 -0.43 -4.45 6.84
C ALA A 113 -0.11 -3.04 6.35
N ILE A 114 -0.75 -2.02 6.92
CA ILE A 114 -0.52 -0.62 6.59
C ILE A 114 0.29 0.01 7.70
N LEU A 115 1.45 0.58 7.35
CA LEU A 115 2.27 1.36 8.26
C LEU A 115 2.05 2.85 7.98
N PHE A 116 1.38 3.52 8.92
CA PHE A 116 1.14 4.95 8.87
C PHE A 116 1.56 5.59 10.20
N GLU A 117 2.39 6.62 10.11
CA GLU A 117 3.09 7.21 11.25
C GLU A 117 3.83 6.13 12.09
N GLN A 118 3.43 5.94 13.35
CA GLN A 118 3.99 4.93 14.26
C GLN A 118 3.03 3.77 14.53
N GLN A 119 1.88 3.74 13.84
CA GLN A 119 0.82 2.76 14.01
C GLN A 119 0.78 1.79 12.83
N THR A 120 0.37 0.57 13.13
CA THR A 120 0.17 -0.49 12.14
C THR A 120 -1.29 -0.89 12.13
N TYR A 121 -1.87 -0.93 10.94
CA TYR A 121 -3.22 -1.41 10.69
C TYR A 121 -3.15 -2.73 9.94
N LEU A 122 -4.06 -3.65 10.22
CA LEU A 122 -4.15 -4.92 9.51
C LEU A 122 -5.53 -4.98 8.85
N ALA A 123 -5.55 -5.25 7.55
CA ALA A 123 -6.76 -5.38 6.76
C ALA A 123 -6.85 -6.80 6.22
N GLY A 124 -7.85 -7.56 6.70
CA GLY A 124 -8.15 -8.92 6.25
C GLY A 124 -8.96 -8.99 4.95
N SER A 125 -9.58 -7.88 4.53
CA SER A 125 -10.36 -7.79 3.30
C SER A 125 -10.23 -6.43 2.62
N LYS A 126 -10.82 -6.31 1.42
CA LYS A 126 -10.94 -5.06 0.68
C LYS A 126 -11.68 -3.98 1.46
N GLU A 127 -12.78 -4.34 2.12
CA GLU A 127 -13.62 -3.41 2.87
C GLU A 127 -12.86 -2.81 4.06
N GLU A 128 -12.18 -3.66 4.83
CA GLU A 128 -11.32 -3.21 5.94
C GLU A 128 -10.19 -2.32 5.42
N PHE A 129 -9.57 -2.69 4.30
CA PHE A 129 -8.50 -1.89 3.69
C PHE A 129 -8.99 -0.49 3.30
N ILE A 130 -10.17 -0.39 2.68
CA ILE A 130 -10.78 0.89 2.31
C ILE A 130 -11.10 1.74 3.55
N GLU A 131 -11.56 1.12 4.65
CA GLU A 131 -11.83 1.83 5.90
C GLU A 131 -10.55 2.47 6.46
N HIS A 132 -9.48 1.69 6.60
CA HIS A 132 -8.20 2.21 7.07
C HIS A 132 -7.64 3.32 6.16
N LEU A 133 -7.78 3.18 4.83
CA LEU A 133 -7.39 4.25 3.90
C LEU A 133 -8.20 5.53 4.11
N ARG A 134 -9.50 5.42 4.40
CA ARG A 134 -10.34 6.59 4.70
C ARG A 134 -9.86 7.31 5.96
N GLU A 135 -9.53 6.57 7.01
CA GLU A 135 -8.96 7.13 8.23
C GLU A 135 -7.64 7.85 7.95
N ILE A 136 -6.70 7.19 7.26
CA ILE A 136 -5.39 7.73 6.92
C ILE A 136 -5.49 8.99 6.04
N PHE A 137 -6.30 8.96 4.99
CA PHE A 137 -6.45 10.11 4.08
C PHE A 137 -7.18 11.29 4.73
N SER A 138 -8.05 11.03 5.72
CA SER A 138 -8.78 12.06 6.44
C SER A 138 -8.05 12.57 7.69
N ALA A 139 -6.96 11.92 8.11
CA ALA A 139 -6.16 12.29 9.28
C ALA A 139 -5.65 13.74 9.20
N GLU A 140 -5.57 14.40 10.36
CA GLU A 140 -5.14 15.80 10.46
C GLU A 140 -3.73 16.00 9.87
N ILE A 141 -2.82 15.07 10.12
CA ILE A 141 -1.45 15.12 9.59
C ILE A 141 -1.44 15.06 8.06
N THR A 142 -2.24 14.19 7.44
CA THR A 142 -2.35 14.08 5.98
C THR A 142 -2.85 15.37 5.38
N ARG A 143 -3.89 15.98 5.98
CA ARG A 143 -4.41 17.27 5.53
C ARG A 143 -3.36 18.37 5.63
N LYS A 144 -2.59 18.41 6.73
CA LYS A 144 -1.50 19.38 6.93
C LYS A 144 -0.42 19.23 5.87
N ILE A 145 0.02 18.00 5.60
CA ILE A 145 1.04 17.73 4.58
C ILE A 145 0.57 18.17 3.19
N VAL A 146 -0.65 17.76 2.79
CA VAL A 146 -1.22 18.16 1.49
C VAL A 146 -1.34 19.68 1.41
N SER A 147 -1.82 20.34 2.46
CA SER A 147 -1.94 21.80 2.51
C SER A 147 -0.58 22.49 2.42
N ALA A 148 0.44 21.96 3.09
CA ALA A 148 1.80 22.47 3.02
C ALA A 148 2.39 22.35 1.60
N LEU A 149 2.21 21.21 0.94
CA LEU A 149 2.65 21.01 -0.45
C LEU A 149 1.95 21.97 -1.42
N ILE A 150 0.66 22.24 -1.22
CA ILE A 150 -0.08 23.24 -2.02
C ILE A 150 0.46 24.64 -1.76
N ALA A 151 0.67 25.02 -0.49
CA ALA A 151 1.10 26.36 -0.11
C ALA A 151 2.49 26.70 -0.65
N GLN A 152 3.43 25.75 -0.62
CA GLN A 152 4.79 25.98 -1.09
C GLN A 152 4.86 26.27 -2.61
N ARG A 153 3.83 25.92 -3.40
CA ARG A 153 3.74 26.23 -4.84
C ARG A 153 3.26 27.66 -5.10
N ALA A 154 2.60 28.30 -4.14
CA ALA A 154 2.05 29.64 -4.29
C ALA A 154 3.08 30.76 -4.01
N VAL A 155 4.33 30.39 -3.75
CA VAL A 155 5.49 31.28 -3.56
C VAL A 155 6.31 31.28 -4.84
#